data_AF-G3XQV8-F1
#
_entry.id   AF-G3XQV8-F1
#
_cell.length_a   1.000
_cell.length_b   1.000
_cell.length_c   1.000
_cell.angle_alpha   90.00
_cell.angle_beta   90.00
_cell.angle_gamma   90.00
#
_symmetry.space_group_name_H-M   'P 1'
#
loop_
_entity.id
_entity.type
_entity.pdbx_description
1 polymer ?
#
loop_
_entity_poly.entity_id
_entity_poly.type
_entity_poly.pdbx_seq_one_letter_code
_entity_poly.pdbx_strand_id
1 'polypeptide(L)'
;MLSFEDPMVLAEFMETQLEKPMAFKLDSTGRPVYQSRNDFGPLKSLRSIPQLVDFGLATKLEENDDWGVWPIQPDHYRAPEVILGIGWQMPADIWNLGVLLWDLIEGKELFQHIHDKQGRYDAKLHMAEMVALLGPPPPEVMQRYQYMREYPWPEPVRREDDRLCETAEEYFDGPFFDTNGRFLYEDLIPNRTLGDAVSFLEGEERENFLDLVSKMLIWHPNRRKTAGELAEHPFLQPKQSHT
;
A
#
# COMPACT_ATOMS: atom_id res chain seq x y z
N MET A 1 12.34 -18.27 11.98
CA MET A 1 12.40 -17.53 13.27
C MET A 1 12.81 -16.12 12.90
N LEU A 2 11.99 -15.12 13.22
CA LEU A 2 12.36 -13.71 12.97
C LEU A 2 13.61 -13.37 13.79
N SER A 3 14.59 -12.72 13.16
CA SER A 3 15.85 -12.31 13.78
C SER A 3 15.91 -10.79 13.91
N PHE A 4 16.58 -10.29 14.94
CA PHE A 4 16.91 -8.87 15.09
C PHE A 4 18.24 -8.57 14.40
N GLU A 5 18.38 -7.34 13.91
CA GLU A 5 19.57 -6.79 13.27
C GLU A 5 20.75 -6.65 14.23
N ASP A 6 20.45 -6.43 15.51
CA ASP A 6 21.40 -6.37 16.61
C ASP A 6 20.89 -7.25 17.77
N PRO A 7 21.66 -8.27 18.20
CA PRO A 7 21.28 -9.14 19.31
C PRO A 7 21.06 -8.37 20.62
N MET A 8 21.61 -7.16 20.78
CA MET A 8 21.42 -6.31 21.95
C MET A 8 19.98 -5.79 22.09
N VAL A 9 19.21 -5.72 21.00
CA VAL A 9 17.78 -5.29 21.06
C VAL A 9 16.98 -6.18 22.00
N LEU A 10 17.19 -7.50 21.94
CA LEU A 10 16.53 -8.43 22.84
C LEU A 10 17.06 -8.34 24.27
N ALA A 11 18.37 -8.14 24.44
CA ALA A 11 18.98 -8.01 25.77
C ALA A 11 18.44 -6.78 26.51
N GLU A 12 18.41 -5.62 25.86
CA GLU A 12 17.83 -4.38 26.39
C GLU A 12 16.33 -4.53 26.64
N PHE A 13 15.60 -5.16 25.71
CA PHE A 13 14.18 -5.45 25.94
C PHE A 13 13.98 -6.30 27.20
N MET A 14 14.77 -7.36 27.39
CA MET A 14 14.70 -8.20 28.60
C MET A 14 15.01 -7.41 29.88
N GLU A 15 16.01 -6.53 29.86
CA GLU A 15 16.32 -5.64 30.99
C GLU A 15 15.13 -4.71 31.30
N THR A 16 14.51 -4.10 30.29
CA THR A 16 13.31 -3.28 30.51
C THR A 16 12.13 -4.07 31.08
N GLN A 17 12.02 -5.37 30.78
CA GLN A 17 10.98 -6.23 31.34
C GLN A 17 11.21 -6.55 32.82
N LEU A 18 12.46 -6.55 33.29
CA LEU A 18 12.78 -6.71 34.71
C LEU A 18 12.40 -5.45 35.51
N GLU A 19 12.62 -4.26 34.93
CA GLU A 19 12.29 -2.99 35.58
C GLU A 19 10.79 -2.65 35.49
N LYS A 20 10.20 -2.90 34.31
CA LYS A 20 8.79 -2.57 34.01
C LYS A 20 8.14 -3.70 33.22
N PRO A 21 7.58 -4.71 33.91
CA PRO A 21 6.93 -5.83 33.27
C PRO A 21 5.78 -5.40 32.34
N MET A 22 5.65 -6.05 31.20
CA MET A 22 4.51 -5.87 30.32
C MET A 22 3.19 -6.19 31.03
N ALA A 23 2.17 -5.41 30.69
CA ALA A 23 0.80 -5.74 31.07
C ALA A 23 0.42 -7.10 30.48
N PHE A 24 -0.31 -7.91 31.26
CA PHE A 24 -0.84 -9.18 30.83
C PHE A 24 -2.24 -9.39 31.39
N LYS A 25 -3.00 -10.27 30.75
CA LYS A 25 -4.26 -10.81 31.27
C LYS A 25 -4.18 -12.33 31.36
N LEU A 26 -5.03 -12.95 32.18
CA LEU A 26 -5.22 -14.39 32.14
C LEU A 26 -6.33 -14.72 31.13
N ASP A 27 -6.09 -15.70 30.26
CA ASP A 27 -7.15 -16.25 29.43
C ASP A 27 -8.08 -17.17 30.25
N SER A 28 -9.10 -17.73 29.59
CA SER A 28 -10.08 -18.64 30.21
C SER A 28 -9.45 -19.93 30.77
N THR A 29 -8.21 -20.26 30.37
CA THR A 29 -7.45 -21.42 30.85
C THR A 29 -6.48 -21.07 31.98
N GLY A 30 -6.42 -19.79 32.38
CA GLY A 30 -5.49 -19.29 33.39
C GLY A 30 -4.07 -19.04 32.85
N ARG A 31 -3.87 -19.04 31.53
CA ARG A 31 -2.57 -18.74 30.90
C ARG A 31 -2.38 -17.22 30.77
N PRO A 32 -1.21 -16.67 31.13
CA PRO A 32 -0.91 -15.27 30.90
C PRO A 32 -0.75 -14.98 29.41
N VAL A 33 -1.50 -13.98 28.93
CA VAL A 33 -1.43 -13.40 27.60
C VAL A 33 -0.91 -11.98 27.77
N TYR A 34 0.32 -11.75 27.32
CA TYR A 34 0.99 -10.46 27.40
C TYR A 34 0.51 -9.53 26.28
N GLN A 35 0.52 -8.23 26.54
CA GLN A 35 0.31 -7.21 25.53
C GLN A 35 1.36 -7.35 24.42
N SER A 36 0.94 -7.27 23.14
CA SER A 36 1.88 -7.27 22.02
C SER A 36 2.76 -6.03 22.08
N ARG A 37 4.05 -6.22 21.84
CA ARG A 37 5.02 -5.11 21.72
C ARG A 37 5.55 -5.09 20.30
N ASN A 38 5.17 -4.04 19.58
CA ASN A 38 5.45 -3.90 18.16
C ASN A 38 6.55 -2.85 17.91
N ASP A 39 7.08 -2.24 18.97
CA ASP A 39 8.12 -1.22 18.90
C ASP A 39 9.33 -1.63 19.75
N PHE A 40 10.44 -1.85 19.05
CA PHE A 40 11.75 -2.19 19.60
C PHE A 40 12.78 -1.06 19.36
N GLY A 41 12.30 0.14 19.01
CA GLY A 41 13.14 1.27 18.63
C GLY A 41 13.59 1.22 17.17
N PRO A 42 14.37 2.23 16.73
CA PRO A 42 14.91 2.27 15.38
C PRO A 42 15.97 1.17 15.17
N LEU A 43 16.14 0.74 13.92
CA LEU A 43 17.16 -0.25 13.54
C LEU A 43 18.55 0.21 13.97
N LYS A 44 19.28 -0.65 14.69
CA LYS A 44 20.67 -0.39 15.11
C LYS A 44 21.70 -0.74 14.03
N SER A 45 21.31 -1.56 13.06
CA SER A 45 22.17 -2.07 11.99
C SER A 45 21.38 -2.36 10.72
N LEU A 46 21.93 -2.00 9.55
CA LEU A 46 21.33 -2.27 8.24
C LEU A 46 21.73 -3.65 7.66
N ARG A 47 22.25 -4.57 8.50
CA ARG A 47 22.69 -5.90 8.04
C ARG A 47 21.56 -6.91 7.87
N SER A 48 20.31 -6.53 8.11
CA SER A 48 19.16 -7.42 7.95
C SER A 48 18.62 -7.36 6.52
N ILE A 49 18.54 -8.52 5.86
CA ILE A 49 17.78 -8.67 4.62
C ILE A 49 16.30 -8.74 5.03
N PRO A 50 15.44 -7.79 4.62
CA PRO A 50 14.02 -7.86 4.93
C PRO A 50 13.40 -9.11 4.28
N GLN A 51 12.50 -9.76 5.01
CA GLN A 51 11.76 -10.93 4.54
C GLN A 51 10.27 -10.63 4.60
N LEU A 52 9.53 -10.99 3.54
CA LEU A 52 8.07 -10.94 3.57
C LEU A 52 7.55 -11.96 4.59
N VAL A 53 6.66 -11.49 5.44
CA VAL A 53 6.01 -12.28 6.49
C VAL A 53 4.51 -12.00 6.47
N ASP A 54 3.76 -12.79 7.24
CA ASP A 54 2.31 -12.69 7.37
C ASP A 54 1.53 -12.86 6.05
N PHE A 55 1.38 -14.13 5.66
CA PHE A 55 0.59 -14.53 4.49
C PHE A 55 -0.88 -14.79 4.85
N GLY A 56 -1.38 -14.29 5.99
CA GLY A 56 -2.74 -14.55 6.47
C GLY A 56 -3.85 -14.05 5.56
N LEU A 57 -3.56 -13.04 4.73
CA LEU A 57 -4.46 -12.48 3.72
C LEU A 57 -4.02 -12.78 2.27
N ALA A 58 -2.98 -13.60 2.09
CA ALA A 58 -2.50 -13.95 0.76
C ALA A 58 -3.58 -14.78 0.03
N THR A 59 -3.86 -14.42 -1.21
CA THR A 59 -4.81 -15.12 -2.06
C THR A 59 -4.08 -15.77 -3.22
N LYS A 60 -4.33 -17.06 -3.45
CA LYS A 60 -3.83 -17.77 -4.63
C LYS A 60 -4.82 -17.58 -5.78
N LEU A 61 -4.32 -17.12 -6.92
CA LEU A 61 -5.05 -17.12 -8.20
C LEU A 61 -4.74 -18.44 -8.90
N GLU A 62 -5.77 -19.20 -9.29
CA GLU A 62 -5.60 -20.58 -9.78
C GLU A 62 -5.16 -20.63 -11.25
N GLU A 63 -5.62 -19.67 -12.06
CA GLU A 63 -5.28 -19.54 -13.47
C GLU A 63 -4.61 -18.19 -13.75
N ASN A 64 -3.81 -18.11 -14.82
CA ASN A 64 -3.13 -16.86 -15.18
C ASN A 64 -4.10 -15.72 -15.54
N ASP A 65 -5.32 -16.07 -15.97
CA ASP A 65 -6.37 -15.12 -16.34
C ASP A 65 -7.37 -14.88 -15.19
N ASP A 66 -7.16 -15.51 -14.02
CA ASP A 66 -7.98 -15.31 -12.83
C ASP A 66 -7.71 -13.91 -12.24
N TRP A 67 -8.70 -13.33 -11.57
CA TRP A 67 -8.57 -12.05 -10.90
C TRP A 67 -9.35 -12.04 -9.60
N GLY A 68 -8.74 -11.43 -8.58
CA GLY A 68 -9.45 -11.15 -7.35
C GLY A 68 -10.37 -9.94 -7.50
N VAL A 69 -11.50 -9.96 -6.79
CA VAL A 69 -12.48 -8.87 -6.80
C VAL A 69 -12.66 -8.23 -5.42
N TRP A 70 -12.20 -8.91 -4.37
CA TRP A 70 -12.40 -8.53 -2.97
C TRP A 70 -11.65 -7.24 -2.60
N PRO A 71 -12.13 -6.50 -1.58
CA PRO A 71 -11.38 -5.39 -1.02
C PRO A 71 -10.17 -5.95 -0.27
N ILE A 72 -8.97 -5.65 -0.79
CA ILE A 72 -7.69 -6.06 -0.21
C ILE A 72 -6.85 -4.82 0.11
N GLN A 73 -5.67 -5.09 0.68
CA GLN A 73 -4.59 -4.14 1.00
C GLN A 73 -4.94 -3.15 2.13
N PRO A 74 -3.94 -2.73 2.93
CA PRO A 74 -4.11 -1.61 3.85
C PRO A 74 -4.39 -0.31 3.11
N ASP A 75 -5.06 0.63 3.78
CA ASP A 75 -5.63 1.84 3.15
C ASP A 75 -4.63 2.66 2.34
N HIS A 76 -3.48 3.02 2.93
CA HIS A 76 -2.44 3.80 2.25
C HIS A 76 -1.77 3.09 1.08
N TYR A 77 -1.81 1.76 1.07
CA TYR A 77 -1.11 0.98 0.05
C TYR A 77 -2.07 0.51 -1.05
N ARG A 78 -3.38 0.69 -0.88
CA ARG A 78 -4.40 0.13 -1.78
C ARG A 78 -4.25 0.63 -3.22
N ALA A 79 -4.22 -0.32 -4.15
CA ALA A 79 -4.04 -0.05 -5.57
C ALA A 79 -5.33 0.49 -6.23
N PRO A 80 -5.22 1.30 -7.30
CA PRO A 80 -6.38 1.91 -7.93
C PRO A 80 -7.37 0.88 -8.48
N GLU A 81 -6.90 -0.24 -9.01
CA GLU A 81 -7.77 -1.30 -9.53
C GLU A 81 -8.65 -1.96 -8.46
N VAL A 82 -8.19 -1.95 -7.20
CA VAL A 82 -8.95 -2.46 -6.05
C VAL A 82 -10.05 -1.47 -5.70
N ILE A 83 -9.73 -0.17 -5.62
CA ILE A 83 -10.70 0.89 -5.29
C ILE A 83 -11.76 1.04 -6.40
N LEU A 84 -11.32 0.96 -7.67
CA LEU A 84 -12.21 1.01 -8.84
C LEU A 84 -12.99 -0.30 -9.05
N GLY A 85 -12.67 -1.38 -8.34
CA GLY A 85 -13.37 -2.67 -8.49
C GLY A 85 -13.19 -3.34 -9.85
N ILE A 86 -12.10 -3.04 -10.57
CA ILE A 86 -11.88 -3.55 -11.94
C ILE A 86 -11.14 -4.89 -11.96
N GLY A 87 -10.97 -5.53 -10.80
CA GLY A 87 -10.26 -6.79 -10.64
C GLY A 87 -8.76 -6.59 -10.50
N TRP A 88 -8.14 -7.36 -9.61
CA TRP A 88 -6.72 -7.27 -9.29
C TRP A 88 -5.99 -8.61 -9.49
N GLN A 89 -4.69 -8.51 -9.71
CA GLN A 89 -3.73 -9.62 -9.82
C GLN A 89 -2.41 -9.20 -9.14
N MET A 90 -1.33 -9.94 -9.38
CA MET A 90 0.02 -9.67 -8.86
C MET A 90 0.52 -8.22 -9.03
N PRO A 91 0.16 -7.45 -10.09
CA PRO A 91 0.56 -6.03 -10.17
C PRO A 91 0.04 -5.15 -9.02
N ALA A 92 -0.97 -5.58 -8.26
CA ALA A 92 -1.41 -4.88 -7.05
C ALA A 92 -0.31 -4.86 -5.98
N ASP A 93 0.49 -5.93 -5.85
CA ASP A 93 1.64 -5.99 -4.94
C ASP A 93 2.77 -5.07 -5.40
N ILE A 94 2.96 -4.91 -6.72
CA ILE A 94 3.93 -3.96 -7.29
C ILE A 94 3.55 -2.52 -6.94
N TRP A 95 2.25 -2.21 -6.92
CA TRP A 95 1.77 -0.92 -6.43
C TRP A 95 2.09 -0.74 -4.94
N ASN A 96 1.80 -1.74 -4.09
CA ASN A 96 2.16 -1.68 -2.67
C ASN A 96 3.65 -1.42 -2.48
N LEU A 97 4.50 -2.11 -3.23
CA LEU A 97 5.95 -1.93 -3.19
C LEU A 97 6.37 -0.50 -3.60
N GLY A 98 5.75 0.06 -4.64
CA GLY A 98 6.02 1.44 -5.07
C GLY A 98 5.70 2.47 -3.99
N VAL A 99 4.55 2.32 -3.32
CA VAL A 99 4.16 3.17 -2.19
C VAL A 99 5.10 2.96 -1.00
N LEU A 100 5.44 1.71 -0.67
CA LEU A 100 6.33 1.39 0.44
C LEU A 100 7.74 1.97 0.24
N LEU A 101 8.32 1.82 -0.95
CA LEU A 101 9.65 2.36 -1.26
C LEU A 101 9.66 3.88 -1.14
N TRP A 102 8.59 4.53 -1.57
CA TRP A 102 8.40 5.95 -1.37
C TRP A 102 8.40 6.34 0.11
N ASP A 103 7.55 5.71 0.90
CA ASP A 103 7.40 6.03 2.32
C ASP A 103 8.70 5.82 3.10
N LEU A 104 9.45 4.78 2.75
CA LEU A 104 10.77 4.49 3.35
C LEU A 104 11.82 5.55 3.02
N ILE A 105 11.83 6.09 1.80
CA ILE A 105 12.82 7.09 1.36
C ILE A 105 12.47 8.49 1.87
N GLU A 106 11.19 8.86 1.80
CA GLU A 106 10.75 10.20 2.19
C GLU A 106 10.43 10.33 3.68
N GLY A 107 10.33 9.21 4.41
CA GLY A 107 10.00 9.18 5.84
C GLY A 107 8.60 9.69 6.15
N LYS A 108 7.71 9.75 5.15
CA LYS A 108 6.32 10.20 5.22
C LYS A 108 5.50 9.46 4.18
N GLU A 109 4.20 9.32 4.43
CA GLU A 109 3.27 8.63 3.53
C GLU A 109 3.16 9.35 2.17
N LEU A 110 3.11 8.58 1.08
CA LEU A 110 2.86 9.10 -0.27
C LEU A 110 1.47 9.73 -0.33
N PHE A 111 0.44 9.02 0.12
CA PHE A 111 -0.94 9.48 0.13
C PHE A 111 -1.31 9.98 1.52
N GLN A 112 -1.29 11.30 1.74
CA GLN A 112 -1.31 11.87 3.10
C GLN A 112 -2.72 12.19 3.60
N HIS A 113 -3.64 12.47 2.68
CA HIS A 113 -4.97 12.95 3.03
C HIS A 113 -6.05 11.96 2.65
N ILE A 114 -5.92 10.68 3.01
CA ILE A 114 -6.89 9.63 2.62
C ILE A 114 -7.97 9.33 3.65
N HIS A 115 -7.97 10.06 4.77
CA HIS A 115 -8.92 9.90 5.86
C HIS A 115 -9.80 11.14 6.03
N ASP A 116 -11.07 10.93 6.35
CA ASP A 116 -12.01 12.01 6.65
C ASP A 116 -11.67 12.72 7.98
N LYS A 117 -12.46 13.72 8.36
CA LYS A 117 -12.27 14.49 9.61
C LYS A 117 -12.43 13.64 10.88
N GLN A 118 -12.98 12.43 10.76
CA GLN A 118 -13.18 11.47 11.84
C GLN A 118 -12.08 10.39 11.85
N GLY A 119 -11.11 10.46 10.93
CA GLY A 119 -10.03 9.49 10.81
C GLY A 119 -10.44 8.19 10.10
N ARG A 120 -11.57 8.17 9.40
CA ARG A 120 -12.02 6.99 8.64
C ARG A 120 -11.53 7.08 7.20
N TYR A 121 -11.16 5.93 6.62
CA TYR A 121 -10.70 5.88 5.24
C TYR A 121 -11.79 6.39 4.27
N ASP A 122 -11.40 7.29 3.37
CA ASP A 122 -12.25 7.85 2.32
C ASP A 122 -11.57 7.64 0.96
N ALA A 123 -12.13 6.72 0.17
CA ALA A 123 -11.61 6.38 -1.14
C ALA A 123 -11.67 7.55 -2.14
N LYS A 124 -12.54 8.54 -1.94
CA LYS A 124 -12.62 9.73 -2.81
C LYS A 124 -11.40 10.61 -2.60
N LEU A 125 -11.00 10.80 -1.35
CA LEU A 125 -9.78 11.52 -1.02
C LEU A 125 -8.54 10.76 -1.54
N HIS A 126 -8.52 9.43 -1.40
CA HIS A 126 -7.42 8.61 -1.94
C HIS A 126 -7.33 8.70 -3.47
N MET A 127 -8.46 8.61 -4.19
CA MET A 127 -8.50 8.83 -5.64
C MET A 127 -8.07 10.24 -6.04
N ALA A 128 -8.41 11.26 -5.26
CA ALA A 128 -7.99 12.64 -5.53
C ALA A 128 -6.47 12.79 -5.44
N GLU A 129 -5.82 12.17 -4.44
CA GLU A 129 -4.36 12.13 -4.34
C GLU A 129 -3.73 11.36 -5.52
N MET A 130 -4.31 10.22 -5.94
CA MET A 130 -3.83 9.50 -7.13
C MET A 130 -3.94 10.33 -8.40
N VAL A 131 -5.05 11.06 -8.59
CA VAL A 131 -5.24 11.96 -9.75
C VAL A 131 -4.27 13.14 -9.70
N ALA A 132 -3.98 13.70 -8.53
CA ALA A 132 -2.98 14.77 -8.39
C ALA A 132 -1.58 14.29 -8.83
N LEU A 133 -1.20 13.09 -8.41
CA LEU A 133 0.14 12.55 -8.67
C LEU A 133 0.33 11.98 -10.08
N LEU A 134 -0.69 11.30 -10.61
CA LEU A 134 -0.58 10.51 -11.84
C LEU A 134 -1.36 11.11 -13.02
N GLY A 135 -2.14 12.16 -12.79
CA GLY A 135 -3.15 12.63 -13.75
C GLY A 135 -4.37 11.71 -13.83
N PRO A 136 -5.32 11.98 -14.75
CA PRO A 136 -6.53 11.18 -14.89
C PRO A 136 -6.21 9.74 -15.36
N PRO A 137 -7.04 8.74 -15.00
CA PRO A 137 -6.87 7.38 -15.50
C PRO A 137 -6.99 7.32 -17.03
N PRO A 138 -6.24 6.44 -17.69
CA PRO A 138 -6.31 6.29 -19.13
C PRO A 138 -7.65 5.67 -19.58
N PRO A 139 -8.08 5.88 -20.84
CA PRO A 139 -9.40 5.46 -21.32
C PRO A 139 -9.70 3.96 -21.13
N GLU A 140 -8.69 3.10 -21.22
CA GLU A 140 -8.86 1.65 -21.08
C GLU A 140 -9.23 1.26 -19.64
N VAL A 141 -8.64 1.94 -18.65
CA VAL A 141 -9.00 1.78 -17.23
C VAL A 141 -10.42 2.29 -17.00
N MET A 142 -10.76 3.42 -17.61
CA MET A 142 -12.11 4.00 -17.49
C MET A 142 -13.19 3.11 -18.10
N GLN A 143 -12.95 2.54 -19.29
CA GLN A 143 -13.89 1.61 -19.93
C GLN A 143 -14.14 0.38 -19.04
N ARG A 144 -13.08 -0.17 -18.45
CA ARG A 144 -13.21 -1.31 -17.54
C ARG A 144 -13.94 -0.93 -16.25
N TYR A 145 -13.69 0.25 -15.70
CA TYR A 145 -14.41 0.78 -14.53
C TYR A 145 -15.91 0.89 -14.81
N GLN A 146 -16.30 1.49 -15.93
CA GLN A 146 -17.72 1.60 -16.30
C GLN A 146 -18.37 0.22 -16.52
N TYR A 147 -17.63 -0.74 -17.09
CA TYR A 147 -18.13 -2.10 -17.29
C TYR A 147 -18.30 -2.89 -15.97
N MET A 148 -17.37 -2.73 -15.04
CA MET A 148 -17.32 -3.46 -13.77
C MET A 148 -18.10 -2.79 -12.65
N ARG A 149 -18.64 -1.59 -12.89
CA ARG A 149 -19.23 -0.71 -11.88
C ARG A 149 -20.29 -1.38 -11.00
N GLU A 150 -21.16 -2.14 -11.64
CA GLU A 150 -22.28 -2.86 -11.00
C GLU A 150 -21.99 -4.37 -10.87
N TYR A 151 -20.73 -4.80 -11.01
CA TYR A 151 -20.37 -6.20 -10.87
C TYR A 151 -20.55 -6.65 -9.42
N PRO A 152 -21.46 -7.61 -9.14
CA PRO A 152 -21.66 -8.12 -7.79
C PRO A 152 -20.52 -9.07 -7.42
N TRP A 153 -20.01 -8.91 -6.21
CA TRP A 153 -19.12 -9.89 -5.60
C TRP A 153 -19.83 -11.23 -5.38
N PRO A 154 -19.10 -12.35 -5.39
CA PRO A 154 -19.68 -13.67 -5.13
C PRO A 154 -20.45 -13.77 -3.81
N GLU A 155 -20.02 -13.02 -2.80
CA GLU A 155 -20.60 -12.93 -1.46
C GLU A 155 -20.54 -11.46 -1.02
N PRO A 156 -21.56 -10.93 -0.34
CA PRO A 156 -21.51 -9.56 0.16
C PRO A 156 -20.44 -9.38 1.23
N VAL A 157 -19.75 -8.23 1.22
CA VAL A 157 -18.73 -7.89 2.21
C VAL A 157 -19.29 -6.87 3.19
N ARG A 158 -19.06 -7.10 4.48
CA ARG A 158 -19.45 -6.17 5.54
C ARG A 158 -18.31 -5.19 5.83
N ARG A 159 -18.63 -3.89 5.79
CA ARG A 159 -17.72 -2.80 6.18
C ARG A 159 -17.64 -2.66 7.69
N GLU A 160 -16.69 -1.84 8.15
CA GLU A 160 -16.51 -1.49 9.57
C GLU A 160 -17.73 -0.77 10.17
N ASP A 161 -18.51 -0.05 9.37
CA ASP A 161 -19.74 0.63 9.77
C ASP A 161 -20.98 -0.28 9.74
N ASP A 162 -20.76 -1.59 9.70
CA ASP A 162 -21.77 -2.65 9.61
C ASP A 162 -22.59 -2.70 8.31
N ARG A 163 -22.32 -1.80 7.35
CA ARG A 163 -22.98 -1.81 6.03
C ARG A 163 -22.56 -3.05 5.24
N LEU A 164 -23.55 -3.74 4.68
CA LEU A 164 -23.32 -4.84 3.75
C LEU A 164 -23.24 -4.28 2.33
N CYS A 165 -22.18 -4.63 1.61
CA CYS A 165 -21.90 -4.15 0.26
C CYS A 165 -21.78 -5.33 -0.70
N GLU A 166 -22.47 -5.25 -1.82
CA GLU A 166 -22.46 -6.28 -2.86
C GLU A 166 -21.47 -5.94 -3.98
N THR A 167 -21.06 -4.68 -4.10
CA THR A 167 -20.13 -4.22 -5.14
C THR A 167 -18.99 -3.40 -4.56
N ALA A 168 -17.91 -3.27 -5.34
CA ALA A 168 -16.81 -2.37 -5.01
C ALA A 168 -17.26 -0.89 -4.92
N GLU A 169 -18.21 -0.47 -5.78
CA GLU A 169 -18.74 0.89 -5.75
C GLU A 169 -19.46 1.20 -4.43
N GLU A 170 -20.25 0.26 -3.92
CA GLU A 170 -20.89 0.41 -2.61
C GLU A 170 -19.87 0.37 -1.45
N TYR A 171 -18.86 -0.49 -1.57
CA TYR A 171 -17.86 -0.64 -0.51
C TYR A 171 -16.96 0.59 -0.37
N PHE A 172 -16.54 1.17 -1.49
CA PHE A 172 -15.66 2.34 -1.52
C PHE A 172 -16.40 3.68 -1.70
N ASP A 173 -17.73 3.69 -1.62
CA ASP A 173 -18.59 4.88 -1.74
C ASP A 173 -18.37 5.67 -3.05
N GLY A 174 -18.25 4.97 -4.17
CA GLY A 174 -18.23 5.58 -5.50
C GLY A 174 -19.59 6.21 -5.90
N PRO A 175 -19.75 6.66 -7.16
CA PRO A 175 -18.76 6.65 -8.22
C PRO A 175 -17.65 7.69 -8.03
N PHE A 176 -16.53 7.47 -8.71
CA PHE A 176 -15.37 8.38 -8.69
C PHE A 176 -15.27 9.26 -9.94
N PHE A 177 -15.73 8.76 -11.08
CA PHE A 177 -15.59 9.40 -12.38
C PHE A 177 -16.93 9.46 -13.13
N ASP A 178 -17.13 10.52 -13.91
CA ASP A 178 -18.27 10.64 -14.82
C ASP A 178 -18.10 9.73 -16.06
N THR A 179 -19.12 9.69 -16.92
CA THR A 179 -19.12 8.89 -18.15
C THR A 179 -18.07 9.34 -19.18
N ASN A 180 -17.51 10.53 -19.02
CA ASN A 180 -16.44 11.08 -19.86
C ASN A 180 -15.05 10.88 -19.24
N GLY A 181 -14.96 10.20 -18.08
CA GLY A 181 -13.70 9.98 -17.38
C GLY A 181 -13.20 11.16 -16.55
N ARG A 182 -14.03 12.18 -16.30
CA ARG A 182 -13.67 13.28 -15.41
C ARG A 182 -13.91 12.89 -13.97
N PHE A 183 -12.96 13.22 -13.11
CA PHE A 183 -13.08 12.97 -11.67
C PHE A 183 -14.21 13.82 -11.09
N LEU A 184 -15.09 13.22 -10.28
CA LEU A 184 -16.30 13.88 -9.78
C LEU A 184 -16.04 14.84 -8.62
N TYR A 185 -14.87 14.74 -7.99
CA TYR A 185 -14.51 15.47 -6.76
C TYR A 185 -13.27 16.35 -6.98
N GLU A 186 -13.27 17.16 -8.04
CA GLU A 186 -12.12 17.99 -8.44
C GLU A 186 -11.62 18.93 -7.32
N ASP A 187 -12.50 19.35 -6.42
CA ASP A 187 -12.19 20.18 -5.25
C ASP A 187 -11.35 19.46 -4.18
N LEU A 188 -11.31 18.13 -4.22
CA LEU A 188 -10.49 17.31 -3.33
C LEU A 188 -9.06 17.11 -3.85
N ILE A 189 -8.77 17.45 -5.10
CA ILE A 189 -7.44 17.21 -5.71
C ILE A 189 -6.41 18.14 -5.06
N PRO A 190 -5.40 17.62 -4.34
CA PRO A 190 -4.37 18.46 -3.76
C PRO A 190 -3.45 19.04 -4.84
N ASN A 191 -2.92 20.24 -4.59
CA ASN A 191 -1.95 20.87 -5.48
C ASN A 191 -0.53 20.34 -5.22
N ARG A 192 -0.22 19.15 -5.74
CA ARG A 192 1.11 18.51 -5.65
C ARG A 192 1.32 17.57 -6.84
N THR A 193 2.57 17.39 -7.24
CA THR A 193 2.96 16.37 -8.24
C THR A 193 3.84 15.31 -7.59
N LEU A 194 4.03 14.17 -8.28
CA LEU A 194 4.96 13.13 -7.83
C LEU A 194 6.40 13.65 -7.75
N GLY A 195 6.82 14.54 -8.65
CA GLY A 195 8.14 15.14 -8.62
C GLY A 195 8.35 16.05 -7.40
N ASP A 196 7.37 16.90 -7.08
CA ASP A 196 7.45 17.81 -5.93
C ASP A 196 7.44 17.07 -4.59
N ALA A 197 6.91 15.85 -4.58
CA ALA A 197 6.77 15.07 -3.37
C ALA A 197 8.12 14.43 -2.93
N VAL A 198 9.08 14.22 -3.85
CA VAL A 198 10.44 13.75 -3.51
C VAL A 198 11.26 14.93 -3.02
N SER A 199 11.60 14.90 -1.74
CA SER A 199 12.36 15.95 -1.04
C SER A 199 13.67 15.45 -0.44
N PHE A 200 13.84 14.14 -0.25
CA PHE A 200 15.02 13.57 0.40
C PHE A 200 16.19 13.32 -0.56
N LEU A 201 15.88 13.04 -1.83
CA LEU A 201 16.88 12.73 -2.86
C LEU A 201 17.16 13.95 -3.74
N GLU A 202 18.39 14.05 -4.25
CA GLU A 202 18.82 15.11 -5.18
C GLU A 202 19.53 14.54 -6.41
N GLY A 203 19.62 15.34 -7.48
CA GLY A 203 20.37 15.01 -8.70
C GLY A 203 19.97 13.68 -9.36
N GLU A 204 20.96 12.93 -9.82
CA GLU A 204 20.79 11.66 -10.54
C GLU A 204 20.08 10.58 -9.70
N GLU A 205 20.27 10.58 -8.38
CA GLU A 205 19.62 9.62 -7.49
C GLU A 205 18.11 9.86 -7.41
N ARG A 206 17.70 11.14 -7.36
CA ARG A 206 16.29 11.52 -7.45
C ARG A 206 15.66 11.11 -8.77
N GLU A 207 16.36 11.34 -9.88
CA GLU A 207 15.87 10.99 -11.21
C GLU A 207 15.70 9.46 -11.36
N ASN A 208 16.69 8.68 -10.94
CA ASN A 208 16.62 7.22 -10.97
C ASN A 208 15.54 6.66 -10.04
N PHE A 209 15.32 7.28 -8.88
CA PHE A 209 14.25 6.89 -7.97
C PHE A 209 12.86 7.16 -8.56
N LEU A 210 12.64 8.36 -9.10
CA LEU A 210 11.40 8.71 -9.76
C LEU A 210 11.13 7.81 -10.97
N ASP A 211 12.18 7.48 -11.73
CA ASP A 211 12.09 6.56 -12.86
C ASP A 211 11.69 5.14 -12.40
N LEU A 212 12.21 4.65 -11.27
CA LEU A 212 11.80 3.37 -10.68
C LEU A 212 10.33 3.38 -10.25
N VAL A 213 9.94 4.38 -9.43
CA VAL A 213 8.59 4.48 -8.88
C VAL A 213 7.55 4.68 -9.98
N SER A 214 7.87 5.44 -11.03
CA SER A 214 6.97 5.63 -12.18
C SER A 214 6.65 4.34 -12.95
N LYS A 215 7.50 3.31 -12.84
CA LYS A 215 7.26 1.97 -13.41
C LYS A 215 6.36 1.09 -12.53
N MET A 216 6.16 1.47 -11.28
CA MET A 216 5.32 0.78 -10.29
C MET A 216 3.97 1.47 -10.12
N LEU A 217 3.94 2.80 -10.01
CA LEU A 217 2.74 3.60 -9.77
C LEU A 217 2.06 4.01 -11.08
N ILE A 218 1.42 3.03 -11.73
CA ILE A 218 0.69 3.22 -12.99
C ILE A 218 -0.77 2.81 -12.79
N TRP A 219 -1.70 3.61 -13.32
CA TRP A 219 -3.15 3.33 -13.29
C TRP A 219 -3.50 1.94 -13.84
N HIS A 220 -2.97 1.59 -15.02
CA HIS A 220 -3.25 0.31 -15.65
C HIS A 220 -2.34 -0.78 -15.06
N PRO A 221 -2.87 -1.82 -14.38
CA PRO A 221 -2.05 -2.81 -13.68
C PRO A 221 -1.08 -3.54 -14.60
N ASN A 222 -1.52 -3.98 -15.78
CA ASN A 222 -0.65 -4.69 -16.75
C ASN A 222 0.45 -3.83 -17.38
N ARG A 223 0.47 -2.51 -17.15
CA ARG A 223 1.57 -1.65 -17.60
C ARG A 223 2.66 -1.50 -16.55
N ARG A 224 2.41 -1.92 -15.31
CA ARG A 224 3.42 -1.97 -14.24
C ARG A 224 4.45 -3.03 -14.57
N LYS A 225 5.72 -2.73 -14.27
CA LYS A 225 6.79 -3.71 -14.42
C LYS A 225 6.67 -4.81 -13.39
N THR A 226 7.07 -6.01 -13.77
CA THR A 226 7.12 -7.16 -12.86
C THR A 226 8.25 -7.00 -11.85
N ALA A 227 8.18 -7.73 -10.73
CA ALA A 227 9.25 -7.72 -9.72
C ALA A 227 10.61 -8.11 -10.32
N GLY A 228 10.65 -9.08 -11.23
CA GLY A 228 11.88 -9.51 -11.91
C GLY A 228 12.47 -8.42 -12.81
N GLU A 229 11.65 -7.67 -13.55
CA GLU A 229 12.12 -6.55 -14.36
C GLU A 229 12.61 -5.38 -13.50
N LEU A 230 11.92 -5.12 -12.38
CA LEU A 230 12.27 -4.04 -11.46
C LEU A 230 13.56 -4.32 -10.68
N ALA A 231 13.85 -5.58 -10.37
CA ALA A 231 15.07 -5.98 -9.67
C ALA A 231 16.35 -5.53 -10.42
N GLU A 232 16.30 -5.47 -11.75
CA GLU A 232 17.42 -5.05 -12.60
C GLU A 232 17.52 -3.52 -12.76
N HIS A 233 16.64 -2.75 -12.13
CA HIS A 233 16.61 -1.30 -12.28
C HIS A 233 17.87 -0.63 -11.70
N PRO A 234 18.50 0.35 -12.39
CA PRO A 234 19.76 0.98 -11.95
C PRO A 234 19.74 1.51 -10.51
N PHE A 235 18.60 2.04 -10.07
CA PHE A 235 18.41 2.53 -8.70
C PHE A 235 18.65 1.45 -7.61
N LEU A 236 18.32 0.19 -7.90
CA LEU A 236 18.48 -0.93 -6.98
C LEU A 236 19.84 -1.62 -7.11
N GLN A 237 20.63 -1.25 -8.13
CA GLN A 237 21.93 -1.83 -8.36
C GLN A 237 23.00 -1.17 -7.48
N PRO A 238 24.00 -1.92 -6.99
CA PRO A 238 25.12 -1.33 -6.26
C PRO A 238 25.82 -0.28 -7.12
N LYS A 239 26.02 0.93 -6.58
CA LYS A 239 26.84 1.94 -7.24
C LYS A 239 28.25 1.36 -7.42
N GLN A 240 28.76 1.31 -8.64
CA GLN A 240 30.14 0.92 -8.89
C GLN A 240 31.05 1.97 -8.25
N SER A 241 31.66 1.63 -7.12
CA SER A 241 32.68 2.46 -6.50
C SER A 241 33.91 2.46 -7.40
N HIS A 242 34.14 3.55 -8.12
CA HIS A 242 35.44 3.80 -8.76
C HIS A 242 36.47 4.02 -7.65
N THR A 243 37.22 2.97 -7.32
CA THR A 243 38.51 3.06 -6.60
C THR A 243 39.58 3.68 -7.47
#